data_AF-A0A938X482-F1
#
_entry.id   AF-A0A938X482-F1
#
_cell.length_a   1.000
_cell.length_b   1.000
_cell.length_c   1.000
_cell.angle_alpha   90.00
_cell.angle_beta   90.00
_cell.angle_gamma   90.00
#
_symmetry.space_group_name_H-M   'P 1'
#
loop_
_entity.id
_entity.type
_entity.pdbx_description
1 polymer ?
#
loop_
_entity_poly.entity_id
_entity_poly.type
_entity_poly.pdbx_seq_one_letter_code
_entity_poly.pdbx_strand_id
1 'polypeptide(L)'
;MNGKENEKDVERLLRSLGIGATYRGYRYLNYGIRLCLADEDYLLAVSKLLYPQIAKYFHTTSSSVERDIRTAVKVCWERGNLTLLQEIALHPILIRPTSSEFLDILTAHLKK
;
A
#
# COMPACT_ATOMS: atom_id res chain seq x y z
N MET A 1 6.07 19.59 6.07
CA MET A 1 4.83 19.41 5.29
C MET A 1 4.24 18.08 5.74
N ASN A 2 3.57 18.10 6.90
CA ASN A 2 2.11 18.14 7.11
C ASN A 2 1.46 16.75 6.95
N GLY A 3 1.65 15.86 7.92
CA GLY A 3 1.21 14.46 7.89
C GLY A 3 -0.31 14.21 7.73
N LYS A 4 -1.13 15.27 7.72
CA LYS A 4 -2.56 15.23 7.37
C LYS A 4 -2.82 15.31 5.86
N GLU A 5 -1.92 15.91 5.08
CA GLU A 5 -2.01 15.97 3.61
C GLU A 5 -1.76 14.57 3.03
N ASN A 6 -0.65 13.96 3.44
CA ASN A 6 -0.28 12.60 3.03
C ASN A 6 -1.37 11.55 3.33
N GLU A 7 -2.12 11.70 4.41
CA GLU A 7 -3.21 10.76 4.73
C GLU A 7 -4.34 10.83 3.69
N LYS A 8 -4.81 12.03 3.34
CA LYS A 8 -5.90 12.21 2.37
C LYS A 8 -5.48 11.77 0.97
N ASP A 9 -4.23 12.03 0.59
CA ASP A 9 -3.72 11.66 -0.74
C ASP A 9 -3.58 10.15 -0.87
N VAL A 10 -3.08 9.47 0.18
CA VAL A 10 -3.06 8.00 0.25
C VAL A 10 -4.47 7.42 0.19
N GLU A 11 -5.44 7.98 0.94
CA GLU A 11 -6.83 7.51 0.89
C GLU A 11 -7.45 7.66 -0.49
N ARG A 12 -7.24 8.82 -1.14
CA ARG A 12 -7.74 9.09 -2.50
C ARG A 12 -7.15 8.09 -3.49
N LEU A 13 -5.83 7.89 -3.45
CA LEU A 13 -5.14 6.95 -4.34
C LEU A 13 -5.68 5.52 -4.18
N LEU A 14 -5.77 5.02 -2.94
CA LEU A 14 -6.26 3.67 -2.68
C LEU A 14 -7.70 3.47 -3.18
N ARG A 15 -8.58 4.47 -2.97
CA ARG A 15 -9.96 4.43 -3.47
C ARG A 15 -10.03 4.47 -4.99
N SER A 16 -9.23 5.31 -5.64
CA SER A 16 -9.14 5.40 -7.10
C SER A 16 -8.63 4.11 -7.75
N LEU A 17 -7.83 3.33 -7.01
CA LEU A 17 -7.37 1.99 -7.41
C LEU A 17 -8.42 0.89 -7.16
N GLY A 18 -9.57 1.21 -6.56
CA GLY A 18 -10.63 0.25 -6.24
C GLY A 18 -10.44 -0.48 -4.91
N ILE A 19 -9.51 -0.03 -4.06
CA ILE A 19 -9.30 -0.59 -2.72
C ILE A 19 -10.18 0.18 -1.74
N GLY A 20 -11.33 -0.41 -1.40
CA GLY A 20 -12.30 0.17 -0.47
C GLY A 20 -11.99 -0.07 1.02
N ALA A 21 -12.52 0.78 1.89
CA ALA A 21 -12.35 0.70 3.35
C ALA A 21 -12.98 -0.54 4.00
N THR A 22 -13.76 -1.33 3.26
CA THR A 22 -14.31 -2.61 3.73
C THR A 22 -13.24 -3.70 3.91
N TYR A 23 -12.08 -3.55 3.27
CA TYR A 23 -10.95 -4.47 3.42
C TYR A 23 -10.04 -4.01 4.56
N ARG A 24 -9.66 -4.91 5.48
CA ARG A 24 -8.60 -4.61 6.47
C ARG A 24 -7.29 -4.17 5.82
N GLY A 25 -6.97 -4.73 4.66
CA GLY A 25 -5.82 -4.33 3.84
C GLY A 25 -5.82 -2.85 3.46
N TYR A 26 -6.98 -2.18 3.35
CA TYR A 26 -7.04 -0.73 3.12
C TYR A 26 -6.39 0.05 4.27
N ARG A 27 -6.73 -0.30 5.51
CA ARG A 27 -6.20 0.39 6.70
C ARG A 27 -4.70 0.13 6.85
N TYR A 28 -4.25 -1.09 6.55
CA TYR A 28 -2.84 -1.46 6.60
C TYR A 28 -2.03 -0.78 5.50
N LEU A 29 -2.55 -0.73 4.26
CA LEU A 29 -1.92 0.01 3.16
C LEU A 29 -1.85 1.50 3.48
N ASN A 30 -2.93 2.11 3.98
CA ASN A 30 -2.94 3.53 4.30
C ASN A 30 -1.85 3.89 5.32
N TYR A 31 -1.82 3.17 6.45
CA TYR A 31 -0.82 3.39 7.48
C TYR A 31 0.59 3.04 6.99
N GLY A 32 0.73 1.92 6.28
CA GLY A 32 2.01 1.44 5.81
C GLY A 32 2.68 2.35 4.78
N ILE A 33 1.91 2.87 3.81
CA ILE A 33 2.43 3.83 2.83
C ILE A 33 2.89 5.12 3.52
N ARG A 34 2.15 5.60 4.53
CA ARG A 34 2.57 6.77 5.32
C ARG A 34 3.88 6.52 6.08
N LEU A 35 4.12 5.31 6.57
CA LEU A 35 5.41 4.93 7.14
C LEU A 35 6.51 4.96 6.07
N CYS A 36 6.29 4.36 4.89
CA CYS A 36 7.25 4.37 3.79
C CYS A 36 7.55 5.78 3.24
N LEU A 37 6.58 6.69 3.30
CA LEU A 37 6.77 8.11 2.94
C LEU A 37 7.60 8.86 3.97
N ALA A 38 7.49 8.48 5.25
CA ALA A 38 8.25 9.11 6.33
C ALA A 38 9.68 8.58 6.43
N ASP A 39 9.88 7.29 6.14
CA ASP A 39 11.16 6.59 6.26
C ASP A 39 11.21 5.42 5.25
N GLU A 40 12.22 5.42 4.38
CA GLU A 40 12.33 4.42 3.31
C GLU A 40 12.73 3.03 3.80
N ASP A 41 13.30 2.91 5.01
CA ASP A 41 13.71 1.62 5.58
C ASP A 41 12.52 0.66 5.70
N TYR A 42 11.32 1.20 5.91
CA TYR A 42 10.09 0.41 5.92
C TYR A 42 9.82 -0.30 4.60
N LEU A 43 10.16 0.33 3.47
CA LEU A 43 10.00 -0.26 2.14
C LEU A 43 11.12 -1.26 1.83
N LEU A 44 12.35 -0.99 2.30
CA LEU A 44 13.49 -1.90 2.14
C LEU A 44 13.34 -3.17 2.98
N ALA A 45 12.62 -3.10 4.10
CA ALA A 45 12.46 -4.20 5.05
C ALA A 45 10.99 -4.54 5.33
N VAL A 46 10.16 -4.71 4.30
CA VAL A 46 8.70 -4.93 4.43
C VAL A 46 8.33 -6.00 5.47
N SER A 47 8.92 -7.20 5.38
CA SER A 47 8.56 -8.32 6.27
C SER A 47 9.16 -8.20 7.68
N LYS A 48 10.30 -7.50 7.82
CA LYS A 48 11.07 -7.42 9.07
C LYS A 48 10.79 -6.14 9.87
N LEU A 49 10.27 -5.10 9.22
CA LEU A 49 10.06 -3.79 9.81
C LEU A 49 8.63 -3.30 9.62
N LEU A 50 8.17 -3.17 8.36
CA LEU A 50 6.84 -2.60 8.08
C LEU A 50 5.70 -3.46 8.62
N TYR A 51 5.65 -4.75 8.31
CA TYR A 51 4.57 -5.62 8.79
C TYR A 51 4.54 -5.74 10.31
N PRO A 52 5.67 -5.91 11.04
CA PRO A 52 5.68 -5.81 12.50
C PRO A 52 5.17 -4.47 13.04
N GLN A 53 5.52 -3.35 12.42
CA GLN A 53 5.09 -2.03 12.86
C GLN A 53 3.57 -1.81 12.67
N ILE A 54 3.04 -2.20 11.50
CA ILE A 54 1.58 -2.18 11.24
C ILE A 54 0.87 -3.12 12.22
N ALA A 55 1.40 -4.32 12.44
CA ALA A 55 0.82 -5.32 13.35
C ALA A 55 0.72 -4.78 14.78
N LYS A 56 1.78 -4.12 15.26
CA LYS A 56 1.81 -3.45 16.57
C LYS A 56 0.74 -2.36 16.67
N TYR A 57 0.61 -1.52 15.64
CA TYR A 57 -0.35 -0.41 15.63
C TYR A 57 -1.81 -0.89 15.64
N PHE A 58 -2.13 -1.94 14.88
CA PHE A 58 -3.49 -2.47 14.76
C PHE A 58 -3.81 -3.63 15.71
N HIS A 59 -2.92 -3.94 16.65
CA HIS A 59 -3.06 -5.06 17.59
C HIS A 59 -3.37 -6.40 16.89
N THR A 60 -2.57 -6.72 15.86
CA THR A 60 -2.70 -7.94 15.07
C THR A 60 -1.34 -8.62 14.87
N THR A 61 -1.23 -9.61 13.96
CA THR A 61 0.02 -10.30 13.65
C THR A 61 0.59 -9.86 12.31
N SER A 62 1.91 -9.93 12.13
CA SER A 62 2.56 -9.62 10.85
C SER A 62 2.04 -10.51 9.71
N SER A 63 1.72 -11.78 9.98
CA SER A 63 1.12 -12.69 8.99
C SER A 63 -0.31 -12.27 8.58
N SER A 64 -1.09 -11.72 9.52
CA SER A 64 -2.41 -11.13 9.19
C SER A 64 -2.25 -9.89 8.32
N VAL A 65 -1.29 -9.01 8.64
CA VAL A 65 -0.98 -7.82 7.84
C VAL A 65 -0.59 -8.21 6.40
N GLU A 66 0.37 -9.12 6.26
CA GLU A 66 0.84 -9.62 4.97
C GLU A 66 -0.31 -10.21 4.14
N ARG A 67 -1.14 -11.08 4.75
CA ARG A 67 -2.30 -11.69 4.09
C ARG A 67 -3.32 -10.65 3.61
N ASP A 68 -3.67 -9.69 4.47
CA ASP A 68 -4.69 -8.70 4.16
C ASP A 68 -4.20 -7.69 3.09
N ILE A 69 -2.91 -7.32 3.13
CA ILE A 69 -2.30 -6.50 2.07
C ILE A 69 -2.27 -7.27 0.76
N ARG A 70 -1.81 -8.53 0.74
CA ARG A 70 -1.84 -9.36 -0.48
C ARG A 70 -3.24 -9.49 -1.05
N THR A 71 -4.25 -9.63 -0.19
CA THR A 71 -5.66 -9.67 -0.61
C THR A 71 -6.09 -8.35 -1.25
N ALA A 72 -5.72 -7.20 -0.68
CA ALA A 72 -6.01 -5.90 -1.28
C ALA A 72 -5.34 -5.74 -2.67
N VAL A 73 -4.08 -6.14 -2.80
CA VAL A 73 -3.37 -6.12 -4.10
C VAL A 73 -4.04 -7.04 -5.12
N LYS A 74 -4.48 -8.23 -4.70
CA LYS A 74 -5.25 -9.15 -5.55
C LYS A 74 -6.56 -8.52 -6.04
N VAL A 75 -7.33 -7.92 -5.13
CA VAL A 75 -8.59 -7.26 -5.49
C VAL A 75 -8.36 -6.08 -6.44
N CYS A 76 -7.35 -5.25 -6.18
CA CYS A 76 -6.95 -4.16 -7.08
C CYS A 76 -6.62 -4.68 -8.48
N TRP A 77 -5.88 -5.78 -8.56
CA TRP A 77 -5.48 -6.37 -9.83
C TRP A 77 -6.66 -6.99 -10.60
N GLU A 78 -7.55 -7.70 -9.92
CA GLU A 78 -8.62 -8.44 -10.58
C GLU A 78 -9.85 -7.58 -10.91
N ARG A 79 -10.09 -6.51 -10.12
CA ARG A 79 -11.35 -5.76 -10.15
C ARG A 79 -11.19 -4.24 -9.99
N GLY A 80 -9.96 -3.77 -9.77
CA GLY A 80 -9.65 -2.36 -9.56
C GLY A 80 -9.38 -1.60 -10.86
N ASN A 81 -8.87 -0.38 -10.71
CA ASN A 81 -8.49 0.45 -11.85
C ASN A 81 -7.07 0.09 -12.34
N LEU A 82 -6.98 -0.95 -13.18
CA LEU A 82 -5.71 -1.41 -13.75
C LEU A 82 -5.03 -0.36 -14.62
N THR A 83 -5.80 0.48 -15.33
CA THR A 83 -5.26 1.58 -16.12
C THR A 83 -4.49 2.56 -15.25
N LEU A 84 -5.09 3.00 -14.14
CA LEU A 84 -4.43 3.87 -13.17
C LEU A 84 -3.20 3.20 -12.55
N LEU A 85 -3.30 1.93 -12.15
CA LEU A 85 -2.15 1.20 -11.61
C LEU A 85 -0.98 1.17 -12.61
N GLN A 86 -1.27 0.98 -13.90
CA GLN A 86 -0.28 0.95 -14.97
C GLN A 86 0.34 2.33 -15.23
N GLU A 87 -0.44 3.41 -15.12
CA GLU A 87 0.04 4.79 -15.25
C GLU A 87 1.01 5.18 -14.14
N ILE A 88 0.70 4.82 -12.89
CA ILE A 88 1.51 5.23 -11.73
C ILE A 88 2.74 4.35 -11.51
N ALA A 89 2.79 3.15 -12.12
CA ALA A 89 3.91 2.24 -12.00
C ALA A 89 5.21 2.74 -12.63
N LEU A 90 5.14 3.66 -13.60
CA LEU A 90 6.29 4.17 -14.37
C LEU A 90 7.08 3.11 -15.15
N HIS A 91 6.64 1.84 -15.11
CA HIS A 91 7.15 0.72 -15.88
C HIS A 91 6.00 -0.22 -16.25
N PRO A 92 6.15 -1.08 -17.30
CA PRO A 92 5.15 -2.08 -17.64
C PRO A 92 4.88 -3.04 -16.47
N ILE A 93 3.61 -3.30 -16.17
CA ILE A 93 3.19 -4.35 -15.22
C ILE A 93 2.40 -5.40 -15.99
N LEU A 94 3.03 -6.54 -16.26
CA LEU A 94 2.43 -7.62 -17.03
C LEU A 94 1.74 -8.67 -16.15
N ILE A 95 2.14 -8.75 -14.88
CA ILE A 95 1.61 -9.69 -13.90
C ILE A 95 1.25 -8.93 -12.63
N ARG A 96 0.35 -9.53 -11.82
CA ARG A 96 -0.03 -8.94 -10.55
C ARG A 96 1.22 -8.66 -9.69
N PRO A 97 1.43 -7.40 -9.25
CA PRO A 97 2.57 -7.07 -8.42
C PRO A 97 2.52 -7.80 -7.07
N THR A 98 3.69 -8.08 -6.52
CA THR A 98 3.84 -8.49 -5.13
C THR A 98 3.41 -7.36 -4.19
N SER A 99 3.21 -7.69 -2.91
CA SER A 99 2.87 -6.67 -1.91
C SER A 99 3.95 -5.60 -1.77
N SER A 100 5.23 -5.97 -1.90
CA SER A 100 6.33 -5.00 -1.83
C SER A 100 6.39 -4.10 -3.07
N GLU A 101 6.28 -4.66 -4.27
CA GLU A 101 6.24 -3.86 -5.52
C GLU A 101 5.03 -2.91 -5.53
N PHE A 102 3.87 -3.39 -5.07
CA PHE A 102 2.68 -2.54 -4.97
C PHE A 102 2.90 -1.37 -4.01
N LEU A 103 3.51 -1.61 -2.83
CA LEU A 103 3.86 -0.55 -1.90
C LEU A 103 4.86 0.45 -2.50
N ASP A 104 5.86 -0.04 -3.23
CA ASP A 104 6.86 0.80 -3.92
C ASP A 104 6.20 1.71 -4.96
N ILE A 105 5.39 1.16 -5.85
CA ILE A 105 4.65 1.90 -6.88
C ILE A 105 3.83 3.04 -6.26
N LEU A 106 3.05 2.74 -5.22
CA LEU A 106 2.20 3.76 -4.57
C LEU A 106 3.04 4.82 -3.84
N THR A 107 4.10 4.40 -3.16
CA THR A 107 4.99 5.32 -2.43
C THR A 107 5.73 6.23 -3.41
N ALA A 108 6.25 5.70 -4.51
CA ALA A 108 6.94 6.47 -5.54
C ALA A 108 6.02 7.48 -6.23
N HIS A 109 4.76 7.10 -6.50
CA HIS A 109 3.77 8.03 -7.05
C HIS A 109 3.46 9.20 -6.10
N LEU A 110 3.39 8.94 -4.79
CA LEU A 110 3.05 9.94 -3.77
C LEU A 110 4.24 10.80 -3.31
N LYS A 111 5.49 10.40 -3.57
CA LYS A 111 6.69 11.21 -3.30
C LYS A 111 6.93 12.33 -4.33
N LYS A 112 6.28 12.26 -5.50
CA LYS A 112 6.38 13.27 -6.56
C LYS A 112 5.60 14.52 -6.23
#